data_AF-A0A5C6ZDX9-F1
#
_entry.id   AF-A0A5C6ZDX9-F1
#
_cell.length_a   1.000
_cell.length_b   1.000
_cell.length_c   1.000
_cell.angle_alpha   90.00
_cell.angle_beta   90.00
_cell.angle_gamma   90.00
#
_symmetry.space_group_name_H-M   'P 1'
#
loop_
_entity.id
_entity.type
_entity.pdbx_description
1 polymer ?
#
loop_
_entity_poly.entity_id
_entity_poly.type
_entity_poly.pdbx_seq_one_letter_code
_entity_poly.pdbx_strand_id
1 'polypeptide(L)'
;MVPSAIVVLDTLPLNPSGKVDRKALPAPDLHTASAAAYEAPQGEVETAIAAVWADVLDVDISRVGRHDNFFEVGGDSILSLQIIARLRRTGWHLTPRQIFELQTIARLGVAAQRIDDGALAAPDAASPLGRLDDFLDAAAIAALPIDPASIEDVYPLVPTQEGMLLHSVEAPDSGLYVNQLNVEVRHLDPDRLEAAWRVMVARHAMLRTAVLWQPGMTRPLQLVLREAPSAMTRLDWRGEADTARRIADFARAELTRPIDWLRPPLSRVAVIQLDEDRHQLVWTRHHLLSDGWSDARLMAEWLRCYAGEALPRRAALWRLRALAAAAGCRRAAGLLDRGACGPRRPHA
;
A
#
# COMPACT_ATOMS: atom_id res chain seq x y z
N MET A 1 -24.15 -4.38 5.16
CA MET A 1 -24.27 -2.93 5.42
C MET A 1 -25.38 -2.75 6.45
N VAL A 2 -25.08 -2.16 7.61
CA VAL A 2 -26.06 -1.85 8.66
C VAL A 2 -26.25 -0.33 8.68
N PRO A 3 -27.48 0.22 8.64
CA PRO A 3 -27.71 1.66 8.68
C PRO A 3 -27.23 2.27 10.01
N SER A 4 -26.62 3.45 9.97
CA SER A 4 -26.18 4.19 11.16
C SER A 4 -27.33 4.80 11.98
N ALA A 5 -28.53 4.88 11.41
CA ALA A 5 -29.74 5.27 12.12
C ALA A 5 -30.96 4.61 11.49
N ILE A 6 -31.92 4.20 12.31
CA ILE A 6 -33.22 3.68 11.89
C ILE A 6 -34.28 4.58 12.47
N VAL A 7 -35.02 5.28 11.61
CA VAL A 7 -36.13 6.15 12.01
C VAL A 7 -37.43 5.44 11.67
N VAL A 8 -38.22 5.12 12.71
CA VAL A 8 -39.53 4.50 12.56
C VAL A 8 -40.55 5.59 12.25
N LEU A 9 -41.32 5.39 11.18
CA LEU A 9 -42.39 6.28 10.75
C LEU A 9 -43.68 5.48 10.65
N ASP A 10 -44.79 6.06 11.10
CA ASP A 10 -46.11 5.43 10.95
C ASP A 10 -46.52 5.34 9.48
N THR A 11 -46.14 6.34 8.67
CA THR A 11 -46.37 6.38 7.22
C THR A 11 -45.24 7.09 6.49
N LEU A 12 -44.89 6.61 5.29
CA LEU A 12 -43.92 7.29 4.43
C LEU A 12 -44.54 8.54 3.79
N PRO A 13 -43.92 9.74 3.93
CA PRO A 13 -44.41 10.93 3.24
C PRO A 13 -44.21 10.77 1.73
N LEU A 14 -45.27 10.99 0.97
CA LEU A 14 -45.26 10.93 -0.50
C LEU A 14 -45.45 12.33 -1.07
N ASN A 15 -44.78 12.60 -2.19
CA ASN A 15 -44.98 13.80 -2.99
C ASN A 15 -46.26 13.66 -3.87
N PRO A 16 -46.70 14.73 -4.56
CA PRO A 16 -47.89 14.68 -5.42
C PRO A 16 -47.84 13.67 -6.58
N SER A 17 -46.65 13.13 -6.90
CA SER A 17 -46.47 12.08 -7.92
C SER A 17 -46.51 10.65 -7.34
N GLY A 18 -46.78 10.50 -6.03
CA GLY A 18 -46.83 9.22 -5.34
C GLY A 18 -45.47 8.61 -4.99
N LYS A 19 -44.37 9.37 -5.14
CA LYS A 19 -43.01 8.94 -4.76
C LYS A 19 -42.67 9.45 -3.37
N VAL A 20 -41.79 8.75 -2.65
CA VAL A 20 -41.31 9.18 -1.32
C VAL A 20 -40.71 10.58 -1.40
N ASP A 21 -41.23 11.49 -0.59
CA ASP A 21 -40.70 12.84 -0.45
C ASP A 21 -39.54 12.83 0.54
N ARG A 22 -38.32 12.75 -0.01
CA ARG A 22 -37.09 12.75 0.78
C ARG A 22 -36.89 14.01 1.64
N LYS A 23 -37.50 15.15 1.28
CA LYS A 23 -37.37 16.40 2.04
C LYS A 23 -38.30 16.45 3.24
N ALA A 24 -39.39 15.70 3.18
CA ALA A 24 -40.36 15.58 4.27
C ALA A 24 -40.00 14.45 5.26
N LEU A 25 -38.97 13.64 4.97
CA LEU A 25 -38.45 12.68 5.93
C LEU A 25 -37.82 13.44 7.11
N PRO A 26 -38.13 13.05 8.36
CA PRO A 26 -37.46 13.65 9.51
C PRO A 26 -35.97 13.35 9.46
N ALA A 27 -35.16 14.32 9.89
CA ALA A 27 -33.73 14.12 10.02
C ALA A 27 -33.49 13.01 11.06
N PRO A 28 -32.66 11.99 10.75
CA PRO A 28 -32.27 11.01 11.75
C PRO A 28 -31.51 11.73 12.87
N ASP A 29 -31.91 11.48 14.11
CA ASP A 29 -31.15 11.98 15.26
C ASP A 29 -29.88 11.14 15.41
N LEU A 30 -28.81 11.65 14.80
CA LEU A 30 -27.49 11.04 14.81
C LEU A 30 -26.83 11.10 16.20
N HIS A 31 -27.38 11.87 17.15
CA HIS A 31 -26.89 11.91 18.53
C HIS A 31 -27.37 10.72 19.36
N THR A 32 -28.53 10.14 19.03
CA THR A 32 -29.04 8.91 19.64
C THR A 32 -28.48 7.60 19.06
N ALA A 33 -27.76 7.66 17.93
CA ALA A 33 -27.18 6.47 17.30
C ALA A 33 -26.05 5.83 18.13
N SER A 34 -25.37 6.60 18.99
CA SER A 34 -24.59 6.04 20.10
C SER A 34 -25.50 5.99 21.33
N ALA A 35 -26.30 4.94 21.46
CA ALA A 35 -27.17 4.72 22.62
C ALA A 35 -26.39 4.36 23.90
N ALA A 36 -25.06 4.32 23.84
CA ALA A 36 -24.20 4.21 25.02
C ALA A 36 -23.87 5.62 25.54
N ALA A 37 -24.14 5.89 26.81
CA ALA A 37 -23.67 7.10 27.47
C ALA A 37 -22.15 7.22 27.27
N TYR A 38 -21.69 8.39 26.83
CA TYR A 38 -20.27 8.65 26.64
C TYR A 38 -19.50 8.28 27.92
N GLU A 39 -18.58 7.34 27.80
CA GLU A 39 -17.66 6.94 28.85
C GLU A 39 -16.24 7.05 28.30
N ALA A 40 -15.38 7.78 29.00
CA ALA A 40 -14.02 8.04 28.54
C ALA A 40 -13.16 6.75 28.49
N PRO A 41 -12.22 6.64 27.55
CA PRO A 41 -11.23 5.57 27.51
C PRO A 41 -10.49 5.41 28.85
N GLN A 42 -10.32 4.16 29.30
CA GLN A 42 -9.68 3.82 30.58
C GLN A 42 -8.32 3.16 30.40
N GLY A 43 -7.32 3.68 31.10
CA GLY A 43 -5.96 3.14 31.09
C GLY A 43 -5.17 3.45 29.82
N GLU A 44 -3.91 3.02 29.81
CA GLU A 44 -2.94 3.33 28.75
C GLU A 44 -3.38 2.81 27.37
N VAL A 45 -3.91 1.58 27.35
CA VAL A 45 -4.27 0.89 26.11
C VAL A 45 -5.50 1.49 25.42
N GLU A 46 -6.58 1.75 26.16
CA GLU A 46 -7.79 2.36 25.58
C GLU A 46 -7.51 3.78 25.12
N THR A 47 -6.69 4.53 25.87
CA THR A 47 -6.27 5.89 25.48
C THR A 47 -5.47 5.88 24.19
N ALA A 48 -4.55 4.93 24.03
CA ALA A 48 -3.79 4.77 22.79
C ALA A 48 -4.69 4.40 21.60
N ILE A 49 -5.66 3.49 21.80
CA ILE A 49 -6.64 3.12 20.78
C ILE A 49 -7.50 4.32 20.38
N ALA A 50 -8.03 5.07 21.36
CA ALA A 50 -8.86 6.25 21.13
C ALA A 50 -8.11 7.35 20.35
N ALA A 51 -6.86 7.63 20.72
CA ALA A 51 -6.02 8.61 20.02
C ALA A 51 -5.77 8.20 18.56
N VAL A 52 -5.49 6.92 18.31
CA VAL A 52 -5.31 6.40 16.95
C VAL A 52 -6.62 6.43 16.16
N TRP A 53 -7.76 6.14 16.78
CA TRP A 53 -9.07 6.23 16.13
C TRP A 53 -9.41 7.66 15.72
N ALA A 54 -9.22 8.63 16.62
CA ALA A 54 -9.44 10.04 16.34
C ALA A 54 -8.61 10.53 15.14
N ASP A 55 -7.33 10.15 15.09
CA ASP A 55 -6.38 10.48 14.02
C ASP A 55 -6.64 9.76 12.69
N VAL A 56 -7.29 8.59 12.71
CA VAL A 56 -7.64 7.84 11.49
C VAL A 56 -8.99 8.25 10.93
N LEU A 57 -9.97 8.54 11.80
CA LEU A 57 -11.33 8.93 11.43
C LEU A 57 -11.50 10.44 11.24
N ASP A 58 -10.47 11.24 11.53
CA ASP A 58 -10.49 12.70 11.50
C ASP A 58 -11.63 13.28 12.37
N VAL A 59 -11.78 12.72 13.58
CA VAL A 59 -12.78 13.14 14.57
C VAL A 59 -12.10 13.64 15.83
N ASP A 60 -12.75 14.55 16.55
CA ASP A 60 -12.26 15.02 17.83
C ASP A 60 -12.20 13.87 18.85
N ILE A 61 -11.04 13.66 19.48
CA ILE A 61 -10.81 12.62 20.48
C ILE A 61 -11.79 12.70 21.67
N SER A 62 -12.25 13.90 22.02
CA SER A 62 -13.25 14.12 23.08
C SER A 62 -14.61 13.50 22.76
N ARG A 63 -14.83 13.13 21.50
CA ARG A 63 -16.06 12.47 21.03
C ARG A 63 -15.93 10.96 20.92
N VAL A 64 -14.77 10.39 21.21
CA VAL A 64 -14.51 8.95 21.11
C VAL A 64 -14.67 8.31 22.49
N GLY A 65 -15.85 7.74 22.74
CA GLY A 65 -16.17 6.96 23.93
C GLY A 65 -15.64 5.53 23.84
N ARG A 66 -15.38 4.92 25.00
CA ARG A 66 -14.82 3.56 25.06
C ARG A 66 -15.77 2.47 24.50
N HIS A 67 -17.07 2.75 24.45
CA HIS A 67 -18.11 1.86 23.93
C HIS A 67 -18.52 2.18 22.50
N ASP A 68 -17.91 3.19 21.86
CA ASP A 68 -18.23 3.55 20.49
C ASP A 68 -17.86 2.41 19.55
N ASN A 69 -18.77 2.09 18.63
CA ASN A 69 -18.54 1.07 17.62
C ASN A 69 -17.79 1.68 16.44
N PHE A 70 -16.61 1.12 16.14
CA PHE A 70 -15.75 1.54 15.05
C PHE A 70 -16.48 1.66 13.70
N PHE A 71 -17.37 0.71 13.39
CA PHE A 71 -18.03 0.64 12.09
C PHE A 71 -19.25 1.58 12.01
N GLU A 72 -19.83 1.97 13.13
CA GLU A 72 -20.95 2.91 13.19
C GLU A 72 -20.50 4.35 13.00
N VAL A 73 -19.26 4.66 13.41
CA VAL A 73 -18.62 5.98 13.22
C VAL A 73 -17.92 6.13 11.86
N GLY A 74 -18.18 5.24 10.90
CA GLY A 74 -17.65 5.32 9.54
C GLY A 74 -16.34 4.55 9.30
N GLY A 75 -15.93 3.70 10.24
CA GLY A 75 -14.80 2.79 10.06
C GLY A 75 -15.05 1.71 9.00
N ASP A 76 -14.01 1.38 8.24
CA ASP A 76 -14.03 0.30 7.24
C ASP A 76 -12.80 -0.62 7.38
N SER A 77 -12.69 -1.62 6.49
CA SER A 77 -11.58 -2.57 6.47
C SER A 77 -10.21 -1.90 6.27
N ILE A 78 -10.14 -0.80 5.53
CA ILE A 78 -8.90 -0.06 5.26
C ILE A 78 -8.49 0.73 6.51
N LEU A 79 -9.44 1.45 7.11
CA LEU A 79 -9.22 2.21 8.34
C LEU A 79 -8.85 1.26 9.50
N SER A 80 -9.43 0.06 9.55
CA SER A 80 -9.04 -1.00 10.49
C SER A 80 -7.56 -1.37 10.37
N LEU A 81 -7.04 -1.54 9.14
CA LEU A 81 -5.63 -1.83 8.91
C LEU A 81 -4.73 -0.64 9.29
N GLN A 82 -5.16 0.59 8.99
CA GLN A 82 -4.43 1.78 9.42
C GLN A 82 -4.32 1.85 10.95
N ILE A 83 -5.43 1.63 11.66
CA ILE A 83 -5.46 1.61 13.12
C ILE A 83 -4.46 0.60 13.68
N ILE A 84 -4.43 -0.62 13.15
CA ILE A 84 -3.47 -1.65 13.56
C ILE A 84 -2.03 -1.17 13.32
N ALA A 85 -1.76 -0.62 12.14
CA ALA A 85 -0.41 -0.14 11.80
C ALA A 85 0.02 1.04 12.68
N ARG A 86 -0.89 1.96 13.04
CA ARG A 86 -0.60 3.09 13.92
C ARG A 86 -0.46 2.64 15.40
N LEU A 87 -1.30 1.71 15.87
CA LEU A 87 -1.20 1.15 17.22
C LEU A 87 0.07 0.34 17.45
N ARG A 88 0.55 -0.38 16.43
CA ARG A 88 1.86 -1.04 16.52
C ARG A 88 2.98 -0.05 16.82
N ARG A 89 2.92 1.18 16.28
CA ARG A 89 3.92 2.23 16.59
C ARG A 89 3.82 2.78 18.01
N THR A 90 2.70 2.56 18.69
CA THR A 90 2.52 2.90 20.11
C THR A 90 2.79 1.72 21.04
N GLY A 91 3.33 0.61 20.51
CA GLY A 91 3.70 -0.57 21.29
C GLY A 91 2.55 -1.56 21.53
N TRP A 92 1.42 -1.41 20.83
CA TRP A 92 0.24 -2.26 21.00
C TRP A 92 -0.08 -3.06 19.74
N HIS A 93 -0.37 -4.35 19.91
CA HIS A 93 -0.75 -5.25 18.82
C HIS A 93 -2.23 -5.61 18.89
N LEU A 94 -2.90 -5.44 17.76
CA LEU A 94 -4.24 -5.98 17.48
C LEU A 94 -4.23 -6.59 16.06
N THR A 95 -5.06 -7.59 15.87
CA THR A 95 -5.28 -8.23 14.56
C THR A 95 -6.53 -7.67 13.88
N PRO A 96 -6.64 -7.75 12.53
CA PRO A 96 -7.85 -7.32 11.84
C PRO A 96 -9.09 -8.04 12.34
N ARG A 97 -8.97 -9.35 12.60
CA ARG A 97 -10.03 -10.17 13.18
C ARG A 97 -10.55 -9.61 14.51
N GLN A 98 -9.65 -9.20 15.41
CA GLN A 98 -10.03 -8.61 16.70
C GLN A 98 -10.79 -7.29 16.52
N ILE A 99 -10.41 -6.43 15.57
CA ILE A 99 -11.16 -5.19 15.27
C ILE A 99 -12.60 -5.52 14.85
N PHE A 100 -12.77 -6.49 13.94
CA PHE A 100 -14.09 -6.91 13.46
C PHE A 100 -14.95 -7.59 14.53
N GLU A 101 -14.37 -8.39 15.42
CA GLU A 101 -15.11 -9.15 16.44
C GLU A 101 -15.43 -8.32 17.70
N LEU A 102 -14.52 -7.42 18.09
CA LEU A 102 -14.59 -6.70 19.37
C LEU A 102 -15.20 -5.30 19.23
N GLN A 103 -15.01 -4.65 18.08
CA GLN A 103 -15.71 -3.45 17.57
C GLN A 103 -15.69 -2.17 18.43
N THR A 104 -15.36 -2.25 19.72
CA THR A 104 -15.37 -1.15 20.70
C THR A 104 -14.02 -1.05 21.39
N ILE A 105 -13.64 0.16 21.79
CA ILE A 105 -12.33 0.43 22.43
C ILE A 105 -12.17 -0.36 23.73
N ALA A 106 -13.21 -0.46 24.55
CA ALA A 106 -13.15 -1.23 25.80
C ALA A 106 -12.86 -2.72 25.55
N ARG A 107 -13.54 -3.33 24.56
CA ARG A 107 -13.30 -4.75 24.22
C ARG A 107 -11.94 -4.94 23.55
N LEU A 108 -11.51 -3.99 22.72
CA LEU A 108 -10.19 -4.01 22.08
C LEU A 108 -9.06 -3.82 23.10
N GLY A 109 -9.26 -2.98 24.12
CA GLY A 109 -8.30 -2.74 25.19
C GLY A 109 -7.97 -4.01 25.98
N VAL A 110 -8.95 -4.89 26.19
CA VAL A 110 -8.76 -6.20 26.83
C VAL A 110 -7.95 -7.16 25.95
N ALA A 111 -8.13 -7.11 24.64
CA ALA A 111 -7.49 -8.03 23.70
C ALA A 111 -6.13 -7.55 23.16
N ALA A 112 -5.81 -6.27 23.32
CA ALA A 112 -4.58 -5.66 22.86
C ALA A 112 -3.39 -6.17 23.67
N GLN A 113 -2.35 -6.59 22.97
CA GLN A 113 -1.14 -7.13 23.57
C GLN A 113 -0.03 -6.07 23.50
N ARG A 114 0.72 -5.88 24.59
CA ARG A 114 1.96 -5.10 24.52
C ARG A 114 2.94 -5.86 23.64
N ILE A 115 3.58 -5.14 22.75
CA ILE A 115 4.67 -5.67 21.94
C ILE A 115 5.93 -5.49 22.77
N ASP A 116 6.54 -6.58 23.21
CA ASP A 116 7.87 -6.53 23.84
C ASP A 116 8.87 -5.90 22.87
N ASP A 117 9.85 -5.15 23.36
CA ASP A 117 10.81 -4.38 22.54
C ASP A 117 11.55 -5.23 21.47
N GLY A 118 11.61 -6.56 21.65
CA GLY A 118 12.16 -7.50 20.67
C GLY A 118 11.22 -7.89 19.51
N ALA A 119 9.90 -7.67 19.65
CA ALA A 119 8.86 -8.00 18.67
C ALA A 119 8.38 -6.78 17.87
N LEU A 120 8.81 -5.56 18.23
CA LEU A 120 8.64 -4.34 17.44
C LEU A 120 9.60 -4.24 16.24
N ALA A 121 10.31 -5.33 15.92
CA ALA A 121 10.85 -5.47 14.58
C ALA A 121 9.65 -5.44 13.61
N ALA A 122 9.37 -4.26 13.05
CA ALA A 122 8.75 -4.16 11.74
C ALA A 122 9.35 -5.29 10.87
N PRO A 123 8.55 -6.03 10.06
CA PRO A 123 9.08 -7.10 9.22
C PRO A 123 10.38 -6.61 8.62
N ASP A 124 11.46 -7.33 8.96
CA ASP A 124 12.82 -6.81 8.93
C ASP A 124 13.11 -6.19 7.57
N ALA A 125 12.94 -4.87 7.46
CA ALA A 125 13.34 -4.11 6.29
C ALA A 125 14.87 -3.98 6.22
N ALA A 126 15.58 -4.72 7.08
CA ALA A 126 17.01 -4.93 7.12
C ALA A 126 17.41 -6.42 7.06
N SER A 127 16.53 -7.34 6.62
CA SER A 127 17.03 -8.59 6.02
C SER A 127 17.69 -8.23 4.69
N PRO A 128 18.89 -8.75 4.38
CA PRO A 128 19.46 -8.57 3.06
C PRO A 128 18.45 -9.04 2.02
N LEU A 129 18.16 -8.14 1.09
CA LEU A 129 17.50 -8.41 -0.19
C LEU A 129 18.11 -9.69 -0.79
N GLY A 130 17.28 -10.65 -1.18
CA GLY A 130 17.73 -11.99 -1.55
C GLY A 130 18.67 -11.95 -2.75
N ARG A 131 19.63 -12.86 -2.80
CA ARG A 131 20.56 -12.98 -3.93
C ARG A 131 20.04 -14.01 -4.90
N LEU A 132 20.38 -13.88 -6.19
CA LEU A 132 20.02 -14.90 -7.18
C LEU A 132 20.54 -16.29 -6.77
N ASP A 133 21.74 -16.36 -6.20
CA ASP A 133 22.37 -17.61 -5.73
C ASP A 133 21.64 -18.27 -4.56
N ASP A 134 20.72 -17.57 -3.88
CA ASP A 134 19.86 -18.17 -2.86
C ASP A 134 18.73 -19.01 -3.48
N PHE A 135 18.40 -18.80 -4.76
CA PHE A 135 17.23 -19.40 -5.41
C PHE A 135 17.56 -20.18 -6.69
N LEU A 136 18.68 -19.86 -7.34
CA LEU A 136 19.08 -20.41 -8.64
C LEU A 136 20.52 -20.92 -8.58
N ASP A 137 20.81 -21.98 -9.32
CA ASP A 137 22.18 -22.43 -9.53
C ASP A 137 22.95 -21.56 -10.54
N ALA A 138 24.26 -21.74 -10.61
CA ALA A 138 25.13 -20.94 -11.48
C ALA A 138 24.79 -21.08 -12.98
N ALA A 139 24.28 -22.24 -13.42
CA ALA A 139 23.91 -22.47 -14.81
C ALA A 139 22.62 -21.72 -15.17
N ALA A 140 21.62 -21.76 -14.28
CA ALA A 140 20.38 -20.99 -14.40
C ALA A 140 20.66 -19.49 -14.40
N ILE A 141 21.53 -19.01 -13.51
CA ILE A 141 21.94 -17.59 -13.46
C ILE A 141 22.62 -17.16 -14.76
N ALA A 142 23.55 -17.97 -15.29
CA ALA A 142 24.25 -17.66 -16.54
C ALA A 142 23.32 -17.66 -17.77
N ALA A 143 22.19 -18.35 -17.70
CA ALA A 143 21.19 -18.43 -18.76
C ALA A 143 20.12 -17.32 -18.70
N LEU A 144 20.14 -16.46 -17.68
CA LEU A 144 19.16 -15.38 -17.55
C LEU A 144 19.33 -14.34 -18.69
N PRO A 145 18.24 -13.92 -19.35
CA PRO A 145 18.28 -12.86 -20.36
C PRO A 145 18.31 -11.45 -19.72
N ILE A 146 18.75 -11.37 -18.46
CA ILE A 146 18.90 -10.15 -17.66
C ILE A 146 20.31 -10.18 -17.08
N ASP A 147 21.02 -9.05 -17.14
CA ASP A 147 22.31 -8.90 -16.49
C ASP A 147 22.16 -9.03 -14.95
N PRO A 148 22.76 -10.03 -14.29
CA PRO A 148 22.70 -10.19 -12.84
C PRO A 148 23.15 -8.94 -12.06
N ALA A 149 24.06 -8.13 -12.60
CA ALA A 149 24.51 -6.90 -11.96
C ALA A 149 23.42 -5.80 -11.92
N SER A 150 22.46 -5.86 -12.85
CA SER A 150 21.31 -4.95 -12.92
C SER A 150 20.25 -5.23 -11.85
N ILE A 151 20.35 -6.35 -11.14
CA ILE A 151 19.38 -6.75 -10.11
C ILE A 151 19.75 -6.08 -8.77
N GLU A 152 18.76 -5.43 -8.18
CA GLU A 152 18.81 -4.81 -6.86
C GLU A 152 18.38 -5.80 -5.76
N ASP A 153 17.38 -6.64 -6.05
CA ASP A 153 16.73 -7.53 -5.08
C ASP A 153 16.06 -8.72 -5.76
N VAL A 154 15.94 -9.83 -5.03
CA VAL A 154 15.26 -11.06 -5.44
C VAL A 154 14.43 -11.61 -4.28
N TYR A 155 13.16 -11.92 -4.56
CA TYR A 155 12.28 -12.58 -3.59
C TYR A 155 11.19 -13.39 -4.29
N PRO A 156 10.69 -14.47 -3.68
CA PRO A 156 9.60 -15.25 -4.26
C PRO A 156 8.32 -14.42 -4.41
N LEU A 157 7.49 -14.78 -5.38
CA LEU A 157 6.12 -14.27 -5.47
C LEU A 157 5.34 -14.73 -4.24
N VAL A 158 4.43 -13.88 -3.75
CA VAL A 158 3.47 -14.32 -2.73
C VAL A 158 2.36 -15.18 -3.38
N PRO A 159 1.68 -16.07 -2.65
CA PRO A 159 0.72 -17.01 -3.24
C PRO A 159 -0.36 -16.36 -4.13
N THR A 160 -0.82 -15.16 -3.76
CA THR A 160 -1.78 -14.40 -4.57
C THR A 160 -1.19 -13.96 -5.91
N GLN A 161 0.08 -13.52 -5.93
CA GLN A 161 0.79 -13.18 -7.15
C GLN A 161 1.09 -14.43 -8.00
N GLU A 162 1.42 -15.57 -7.38
CA GLU A 162 1.63 -16.85 -8.09
C GLU A 162 0.39 -17.27 -8.88
N GLY A 163 -0.80 -17.21 -8.24
CA GLY A 163 -2.06 -17.54 -8.91
C GLY A 163 -2.39 -16.59 -10.07
N MET A 164 -2.14 -15.29 -9.90
CA MET A 164 -2.30 -14.31 -10.99
C MET A 164 -1.34 -14.59 -12.15
N LEU A 165 -0.07 -14.91 -11.86
CA LEU A 165 0.92 -15.24 -12.87
C LEU A 165 0.50 -16.48 -13.66
N LEU A 166 0.07 -17.56 -12.98
CA LEU A 166 -0.33 -18.81 -13.62
C LEU A 166 -1.43 -18.58 -14.65
N HIS A 167 -2.54 -17.94 -14.25
CA HIS A 167 -3.64 -17.65 -15.16
C HIS A 167 -3.22 -16.77 -16.35
N SER A 168 -2.32 -15.81 -16.11
CA SER A 168 -1.85 -14.91 -17.16
C SER A 168 -0.92 -15.61 -18.15
N VAL A 169 -0.13 -16.59 -17.70
CA VAL A 169 0.71 -17.43 -18.57
C VAL A 169 -0.12 -18.46 -19.34
N GLU A 170 -1.18 -19.01 -18.73
CA GLU A 170 -2.09 -19.97 -19.39
C GLU A 170 -2.98 -19.31 -20.46
N ALA A 171 -3.33 -18.04 -20.28
CA ALA A 171 -4.19 -17.28 -21.20
C ALA A 171 -3.58 -15.90 -21.53
N PRO A 172 -2.47 -15.84 -22.29
CA PRO A 172 -1.67 -14.62 -22.49
C PRO A 172 -2.42 -13.46 -23.16
N ASP A 173 -3.43 -13.76 -24.00
CA ASP A 173 -4.20 -12.75 -24.73
C ASP A 173 -5.53 -12.39 -24.04
N SER A 174 -5.80 -12.95 -22.86
CA SER A 174 -7.08 -12.78 -22.17
C SER A 174 -7.29 -11.40 -21.56
N GLY A 175 -6.22 -10.64 -21.33
CA GLY A 175 -6.23 -9.41 -20.55
C GLY A 175 -6.62 -9.61 -19.07
N LEU A 176 -6.63 -10.86 -18.60
CA LEU A 176 -6.89 -11.16 -17.19
C LEU A 176 -5.84 -10.48 -16.31
N TYR A 177 -6.29 -9.91 -15.20
CA TYR A 177 -5.46 -9.17 -14.25
C TYR A 177 -4.73 -7.96 -14.86
N VAL A 178 -5.13 -7.50 -16.05
CA VAL A 178 -4.64 -6.23 -16.62
C VAL A 178 -5.64 -5.13 -16.27
N ASN A 179 -5.19 -4.17 -15.46
CA ASN A 179 -5.97 -3.00 -15.08
C ASN A 179 -5.60 -1.83 -15.98
N GLN A 180 -6.61 -1.05 -16.39
CA GLN A 180 -6.40 0.13 -17.23
C GLN A 180 -7.16 1.34 -16.70
N LEU A 181 -6.46 2.45 -16.55
CA LEU A 181 -7.05 3.78 -16.42
C LEU A 181 -7.07 4.41 -17.82
N ASN A 182 -8.23 4.88 -18.26
CA ASN A 182 -8.40 5.52 -19.56
C ASN A 182 -9.21 6.80 -19.37
N VAL A 183 -8.54 7.95 -19.34
CA VAL A 183 -9.15 9.24 -18.98
C VAL A 183 -8.71 10.35 -19.93
N GLU A 184 -9.66 11.23 -20.27
CA GLU A 184 -9.35 12.48 -20.96
C GLU A 184 -8.87 13.51 -19.94
N VAL A 185 -7.79 14.23 -20.27
CA VAL A 185 -7.19 15.28 -19.46
C VAL A 185 -6.99 16.52 -20.33
N ARG A 186 -7.30 17.69 -19.76
CA ARG A 186 -7.06 19.00 -20.38
C ARG A 186 -5.86 19.68 -19.75
N HIS A 187 -5.22 20.61 -20.46
CA HIS A 187 -4.09 21.39 -19.97
C HIS A 187 -2.93 20.51 -19.45
N LEU A 188 -2.74 19.34 -20.07
CA LEU A 188 -1.67 18.42 -19.72
C LEU A 188 -0.38 18.86 -20.40
N ASP A 189 0.71 18.93 -19.64
CA ASP A 189 2.09 19.02 -20.14
C ASP A 189 2.68 17.60 -20.20
N PRO A 190 2.83 17.00 -21.40
CA PRO A 190 3.31 15.63 -21.52
C PRO A 190 4.76 15.44 -21.05
N ASP A 191 5.62 16.45 -21.23
CA ASP A 191 7.03 16.40 -20.82
C ASP A 191 7.17 16.40 -19.31
N ARG A 192 6.39 17.25 -18.65
CA ARG A 192 6.32 17.31 -17.19
C ARG A 192 5.70 16.04 -16.61
N LEU A 193 4.68 15.47 -17.26
CA LEU A 193 4.06 14.21 -16.85
C LEU A 193 5.06 13.04 -16.92
N GLU A 194 5.80 12.95 -18.03
CA GLU A 194 6.83 11.92 -18.23
C GLU A 194 8.00 12.08 -17.26
N ALA A 195 8.43 13.32 -17.00
CA ALA A 195 9.44 13.60 -15.97
C ALA A 195 9.00 13.14 -14.58
N ALA A 196 7.73 13.38 -14.21
CA ALA A 196 7.18 12.93 -12.94
C ALA A 196 7.06 11.39 -12.87
N TRP A 197 6.71 10.73 -13.98
CA TRP A 197 6.64 9.26 -14.04
C TRP A 197 8.02 8.61 -13.94
N ARG A 198 9.05 9.20 -14.52
CA ARG A 198 10.44 8.76 -14.33
C ARG A 198 10.86 8.77 -12.86
N VAL A 199 10.41 9.76 -12.09
CA VAL A 199 10.59 9.75 -10.62
C VAL A 199 9.84 8.59 -9.97
N MET A 200 8.64 8.26 -10.44
CA MET A 200 7.87 7.12 -9.92
C MET A 200 8.57 5.79 -10.17
N VAL A 201 9.03 5.54 -11.40
CA VAL A 201 9.77 4.32 -11.76
C VAL A 201 11.04 4.18 -10.92
N ALA A 202 11.80 5.26 -10.73
CA ALA A 202 13.01 5.24 -9.91
C ALA A 202 12.71 5.02 -8.40
N ARG A 203 11.56 5.50 -7.91
CA ARG A 203 11.21 5.47 -6.48
C ARG A 203 10.54 4.18 -6.03
N HIS A 204 9.77 3.54 -6.90
CA HIS A 204 8.92 2.39 -6.55
C HIS A 204 9.46 1.12 -7.21
N ALA A 205 10.04 0.23 -6.41
CA ALA A 205 10.59 -1.05 -6.85
C ALA A 205 9.61 -1.85 -7.73
N MET A 206 8.32 -1.85 -7.40
CA MET A 206 7.28 -2.54 -8.17
C MET A 206 7.24 -2.16 -9.66
N LEU A 207 7.61 -0.93 -10.03
CA LEU A 207 7.66 -0.49 -11.43
C LEU A 207 8.92 -0.96 -12.16
N ARG A 208 9.93 -1.43 -11.43
CA ARG A 208 11.18 -2.02 -11.94
C ARG A 208 11.23 -3.53 -11.72
N THR A 209 10.14 -4.15 -11.30
CA THR A 209 10.09 -5.59 -11.00
C THR A 209 9.79 -6.40 -12.25
N ALA A 210 10.72 -7.29 -12.57
CA ALA A 210 10.53 -8.40 -13.49
C ALA A 210 10.03 -9.64 -12.73
N VAL A 211 9.43 -10.59 -13.45
CA VAL A 211 8.99 -11.88 -12.90
C VAL A 211 9.69 -13.00 -13.67
N LEU A 212 10.45 -13.81 -12.94
CA LEU A 212 11.13 -14.98 -13.46
C LEU A 212 10.34 -16.24 -13.14
N TRP A 213 9.95 -16.97 -14.18
CA TRP A 213 9.35 -18.30 -14.07
C TRP A 213 9.86 -19.20 -15.19
N GLN A 214 10.61 -20.24 -14.82
CA GLN A 214 11.25 -21.17 -15.74
C GLN A 214 11.00 -22.62 -15.31
N PRO A 215 11.06 -23.59 -16.24
CA PRO A 215 10.95 -25.01 -15.90
C PRO A 215 11.96 -25.41 -14.82
N GLY A 216 11.49 -26.18 -13.82
CA GLY A 216 12.32 -26.66 -12.71
C GLY A 216 12.38 -25.71 -11.52
N MET A 217 11.87 -24.49 -11.62
CA MET A 217 11.71 -23.62 -10.45
C MET A 217 10.57 -24.12 -9.57
N THR A 218 10.77 -24.09 -8.24
CA THR A 218 9.73 -24.47 -7.28
C THR A 218 8.70 -23.37 -7.08
N ARG A 219 9.12 -22.10 -7.20
CA ARG A 219 8.27 -20.91 -7.14
C ARG A 219 8.77 -19.81 -8.06
N PRO A 220 7.87 -19.01 -8.66
CA PRO A 220 8.26 -17.81 -9.41
C PRO A 220 8.99 -16.79 -8.52
N LEU A 221 9.93 -16.04 -9.11
CA LEU A 221 10.69 -15.00 -8.42
C LEU A 221 10.37 -13.61 -8.98
N GLN A 222 10.36 -12.61 -8.09
CA GLN A 222 10.40 -11.20 -8.42
C GLN A 222 11.86 -10.77 -8.46
N LEU A 223 12.27 -10.17 -9.57
CA LEU A 223 13.59 -9.58 -9.74
C LEU A 223 13.41 -8.06 -9.78
N VAL A 224 13.82 -7.35 -8.73
CA VAL A 224 13.80 -5.88 -8.75
C VAL A 224 15.03 -5.40 -9.48
N LEU A 225 14.84 -4.70 -10.58
CA LEU A 225 15.95 -4.10 -11.33
C LEU A 225 16.32 -2.74 -10.75
N ARG A 226 17.61 -2.40 -10.83
CA ARG A 226 18.16 -1.08 -10.45
C ARG A 226 17.59 0.04 -11.30
N GLU A 227 17.27 -0.24 -12.56
CA GLU A 227 16.69 0.72 -13.48
C GLU A 227 15.69 0.01 -14.38
N ALA A 228 14.68 0.75 -14.85
CA ALA A 228 13.76 0.29 -15.87
C ALA A 228 13.39 1.47 -16.79
N PRO A 229 13.00 1.20 -18.05
CA PRO A 229 12.48 2.23 -18.94
C PRO A 229 11.32 2.99 -18.30
N SER A 230 11.31 4.31 -18.48
CA SER A 230 10.26 5.20 -18.00
C SER A 230 9.62 6.05 -19.11
N ALA A 231 10.00 5.80 -20.36
CA ALA A 231 9.44 6.51 -21.49
C ALA A 231 7.94 6.21 -21.65
N MET A 232 7.15 7.25 -21.92
CA MET A 232 5.75 7.11 -22.26
C MET A 232 5.59 6.93 -23.77
N THR A 233 4.58 6.16 -24.17
CA THR A 233 4.18 6.14 -25.58
C THR A 233 3.46 7.45 -25.90
N ARG A 234 3.97 8.22 -26.86
CA ARG A 234 3.34 9.47 -27.31
C ARG A 234 2.76 9.28 -28.68
N LEU A 235 1.48 9.61 -28.82
CA LEU A 235 0.76 9.55 -30.08
C LEU A 235 0.13 10.92 -30.36
N ASP A 236 0.15 11.33 -31.62
CA ASP A 236 -0.50 12.55 -32.08
C ASP A 236 -1.63 12.16 -33.04
N TRP A 237 -2.88 12.36 -32.59
CA TRP A 237 -4.10 12.10 -33.35
C TRP A 237 -4.89 13.38 -33.61
N ARG A 238 -4.21 14.54 -33.60
CA ARG A 238 -4.84 15.80 -33.98
C ARG A 238 -5.32 15.73 -35.42
N GLY A 239 -6.60 16.05 -35.64
CA GLY A 239 -7.22 16.00 -36.96
C GLY A 239 -7.61 14.61 -37.46
N GLU A 240 -7.37 13.55 -36.67
CA GLU A 240 -7.86 12.21 -37.01
C GLU A 240 -9.39 12.12 -36.88
N ALA A 241 -10.02 11.39 -37.78
CA ALA A 241 -11.46 11.11 -37.68
C ALA A 241 -11.73 9.98 -36.66
N ASP A 242 -12.92 10.02 -36.04
CA ASP A 242 -13.42 8.97 -35.13
C ASP A 242 -12.43 8.61 -34.00
N THR A 243 -11.87 9.66 -33.37
CA THR A 243 -10.91 9.51 -32.26
C THR A 243 -11.47 8.67 -31.12
N ALA A 244 -12.77 8.73 -30.84
CA ALA A 244 -13.41 7.91 -29.83
C ALA A 244 -13.25 6.40 -30.10
N ARG A 245 -13.53 5.93 -31.33
CA ARG A 245 -13.31 4.52 -31.70
C ARG A 245 -11.84 4.16 -31.64
N ARG A 246 -10.96 5.02 -32.16
CA ARG A 246 -9.50 4.78 -32.15
C ARG A 246 -8.95 4.64 -30.73
N ILE A 247 -9.41 5.48 -29.79
CA ILE A 247 -9.05 5.39 -28.37
C ILE A 247 -9.52 4.05 -27.81
N ALA A 248 -10.76 3.64 -28.09
CA ALA A 248 -11.31 2.37 -27.62
C ALA A 248 -10.54 1.16 -28.17
N ASP A 249 -10.16 1.19 -29.45
CA ASP A 249 -9.41 0.11 -30.08
C ASP A 249 -7.96 0.04 -29.57
N PHE A 250 -7.30 1.18 -29.40
CA PHE A 250 -5.97 1.26 -28.79
C PHE A 250 -5.99 0.75 -27.34
N ALA A 251 -6.97 1.20 -26.54
CA ALA A 251 -7.16 0.77 -25.17
C ALA A 251 -7.36 -0.75 -25.07
N ARG A 252 -8.18 -1.32 -25.96
CA ARG A 252 -8.42 -2.78 -26.05
C ARG A 252 -7.16 -3.54 -26.45
N ALA A 253 -6.43 -3.05 -27.45
CA ALA A 253 -5.17 -3.65 -27.87
C ALA A 253 -4.11 -3.64 -26.75
N GLU A 254 -4.06 -2.56 -25.96
CA GLU A 254 -3.15 -2.47 -24.82
C GLU A 254 -3.51 -3.44 -23.67
N LEU A 255 -4.79 -3.74 -23.47
CA LEU A 255 -5.26 -4.72 -22.47
C LEU A 255 -4.83 -6.16 -22.80
N THR A 256 -4.85 -6.52 -24.08
CA THR A 256 -4.52 -7.89 -24.54
C THR A 256 -3.09 -7.99 -25.08
N ARG A 257 -2.28 -6.95 -24.92
CA ARG A 257 -0.90 -6.94 -25.40
C ARG A 257 -0.08 -7.98 -24.62
N PRO A 258 0.63 -8.91 -25.29
CA PRO A 258 1.46 -9.91 -24.63
C PRO A 258 2.46 -9.28 -23.64
N ILE A 259 2.58 -9.91 -22.47
CA ILE A 259 3.44 -9.44 -21.39
C ILE A 259 4.77 -10.18 -21.45
N ASP A 260 5.86 -9.44 -21.63
CA ASP A 260 7.21 -9.95 -21.39
C ASP A 260 7.53 -9.75 -19.89
N TRP A 261 7.40 -10.82 -19.12
CA TRP A 261 7.59 -10.83 -17.68
C TRP A 261 9.01 -10.45 -17.25
N LEU A 262 10.00 -10.59 -18.13
CA LEU A 262 11.40 -10.28 -17.85
C LEU A 262 11.77 -8.83 -18.21
N ARG A 263 10.84 -8.06 -18.81
CA ARG A 263 11.06 -6.68 -19.23
C ARG A 263 10.12 -5.70 -18.51
N PRO A 264 10.49 -5.25 -17.30
CA PRO A 264 9.77 -4.15 -16.67
C PRO A 264 9.92 -2.85 -17.49
N PRO A 265 8.99 -1.89 -17.36
CA PRO A 265 7.85 -1.93 -16.44
C PRO A 265 6.69 -2.79 -16.98
N LEU A 266 6.08 -3.63 -16.12
CA LEU A 266 4.77 -4.27 -16.42
C LEU A 266 3.60 -3.29 -16.25
N SER A 267 3.88 -2.00 -16.47
CA SER A 267 3.02 -0.84 -16.32
C SER A 267 3.39 0.16 -17.42
N ARG A 268 2.51 0.30 -18.41
CA ARG A 268 2.70 1.10 -19.62
C ARG A 268 1.82 2.34 -19.57
N VAL A 269 2.38 3.47 -19.93
CA VAL A 269 1.67 4.75 -20.01
C VAL A 269 1.72 5.26 -21.44
N ALA A 270 0.56 5.60 -21.99
CA ALA A 270 0.42 6.26 -23.27
C ALA A 270 -0.30 7.61 -23.10
N VAL A 271 0.23 8.64 -23.77
CA VAL A 271 -0.36 9.97 -23.86
C VAL A 271 -0.68 10.23 -25.32
N ILE A 272 -1.96 10.40 -25.63
CA ILE A 272 -2.46 10.60 -26.98
C ILE A 272 -2.96 12.04 -27.09
N GLN A 273 -2.33 12.86 -27.92
CA GLN A 273 -2.79 14.22 -28.18
C GLN A 273 -3.98 14.20 -29.15
N LEU A 274 -5.12 14.79 -28.75
CA LEU A 274 -6.35 14.82 -29.54
C LEU A 274 -6.58 16.18 -30.21
N ASP A 275 -6.18 17.26 -29.54
CA ASP A 275 -6.14 18.63 -30.06
C ASP A 275 -5.04 19.43 -29.33
N GLU A 276 -5.09 20.76 -29.38
CA GLU A 276 -4.09 21.62 -28.72
C GLU A 276 -4.08 21.48 -27.20
N ASP A 277 -5.21 21.11 -26.60
CA ASP A 277 -5.40 21.13 -25.14
C ASP A 277 -5.86 19.80 -24.54
N ARG A 278 -6.45 18.91 -25.36
CA ARG A 278 -7.00 17.62 -24.93
C ARG A 278 -6.03 16.48 -25.20
N HIS A 279 -5.83 15.67 -24.17
CA HIS A 279 -5.03 14.46 -24.21
C HIS A 279 -5.82 13.27 -23.66
N GLN A 280 -5.69 12.11 -24.27
CA GLN A 280 -6.09 10.84 -23.66
C GLN A 280 -4.90 10.24 -22.93
N LEU A 281 -5.05 10.00 -21.63
CA LEU A 281 -4.10 9.24 -20.83
C LEU A 281 -4.60 7.80 -20.69
N VAL A 282 -3.80 6.85 -21.19
CA VAL A 282 -4.04 5.41 -21.03
C VAL A 282 -2.91 4.83 -20.18
N TRP A 283 -3.24 4.37 -18.98
CA TRP A 283 -2.29 3.71 -18.09
C TRP A 283 -2.71 2.26 -17.85
N THR A 284 -1.99 1.34 -18.47
CA THR A 284 -2.25 -0.11 -18.46
C THR A 284 -1.20 -0.81 -17.61
N ARG A 285 -1.61 -1.65 -16.66
CA ARG A 285 -0.68 -2.33 -15.75
C ARG A 285 -1.18 -3.72 -15.35
N HIS A 286 -0.26 -4.59 -15.00
CA HIS A 286 -0.62 -5.89 -14.45
C HIS A 286 -0.87 -5.82 -12.94
N HIS A 287 -1.97 -6.41 -12.48
CA HIS A 287 -2.43 -6.40 -11.08
C HIS A 287 -1.48 -7.13 -10.13
N LEU A 288 -0.57 -7.95 -10.66
CA LEU A 288 0.54 -8.55 -9.90
C LEU A 288 1.44 -7.48 -9.25
N LEU A 289 1.60 -6.31 -9.88
CA LEU A 289 2.45 -5.23 -9.37
C LEU A 289 1.79 -4.40 -8.28
N SER A 290 0.48 -4.20 -8.36
CA SER A 290 -0.22 -3.18 -7.58
C SER A 290 -1.70 -3.52 -7.40
N ASP A 291 -2.27 -3.06 -6.30
CA ASP A 291 -3.70 -3.07 -6.02
C ASP A 291 -4.28 -1.64 -6.02
N GLY A 292 -5.60 -1.52 -5.88
CA GLY A 292 -6.27 -0.21 -5.90
C GLY A 292 -5.73 0.78 -4.85
N TRP A 293 -5.24 0.29 -3.71
CA TRP A 293 -4.63 1.13 -2.68
C TRP A 293 -3.26 1.66 -3.12
N SER A 294 -2.39 0.76 -3.58
CA SER A 294 -1.06 1.07 -4.08
C SER A 294 -1.14 2.00 -5.29
N ASP A 295 -2.13 1.80 -6.15
CA ASP A 295 -2.41 2.64 -7.31
C ASP A 295 -2.83 4.07 -6.91
N ALA A 296 -3.75 4.21 -5.95
CA ALA A 296 -4.17 5.52 -5.45
C ALA A 296 -2.98 6.29 -4.85
N ARG A 297 -2.12 5.59 -4.09
CA ARG A 297 -0.92 6.19 -3.51
C ARG A 297 0.12 6.58 -4.56
N LEU A 298 0.35 5.71 -5.55
CA LEU A 298 1.26 5.98 -6.67
C LEU A 298 0.77 7.20 -7.47
N MET A 299 -0.52 7.25 -7.79
CA MET A 299 -1.13 8.35 -8.51
C MET A 299 -1.01 9.67 -7.74
N ALA A 300 -1.25 9.65 -6.42
CA ALA A 300 -1.08 10.84 -5.59
C ALA A 300 0.38 11.33 -5.59
N GLU A 301 1.36 10.43 -5.46
CA GLU A 301 2.78 10.80 -5.54
C GLU A 301 3.16 11.32 -6.94
N TRP A 302 2.63 10.70 -8.00
CA TRP A 302 2.87 11.10 -9.39
C TRP A 302 2.32 12.49 -9.69
N LEU A 303 1.09 12.80 -9.28
CA LEU A 303 0.46 14.10 -9.47
C LEU A 303 1.16 15.21 -8.67
N ARG A 304 1.66 14.90 -7.47
CA ARG A 304 2.48 15.84 -6.68
C ARG A 304 3.81 16.15 -7.37
N CYS A 305 4.50 15.12 -7.87
CA CYS A 305 5.69 15.34 -8.69
C CYS A 305 5.39 16.13 -9.96
N TYR A 306 4.27 15.83 -10.62
CA TYR A 306 3.78 16.64 -11.74
C TYR A 306 3.58 18.08 -11.30
N ALA A 307 2.93 18.35 -10.17
CA ALA A 307 2.76 19.70 -9.62
C ALA A 307 4.07 20.41 -9.19
N GLY A 308 5.23 19.73 -9.27
CA GLY A 308 6.53 20.30 -8.91
C GLY A 308 6.86 20.16 -7.42
N GLU A 309 6.08 19.37 -6.67
CA GLU A 309 6.35 19.11 -5.26
C GLU A 309 7.46 18.08 -5.07
N ALA A 310 8.32 18.33 -4.07
CA ALA A 310 9.26 17.33 -3.60
C ALA A 310 8.54 16.27 -2.75
N LEU A 311 8.72 15.00 -3.11
CA LEU A 311 8.24 13.91 -2.27
C LEU A 311 9.14 13.75 -1.04
N PRO A 312 8.58 13.36 0.12
CA PRO A 312 9.40 13.03 1.28
C PRO A 312 10.38 11.91 0.90
N ARG A 313 11.63 12.04 1.36
CA ARG A 313 12.60 10.95 1.25
C ARG A 313 11.95 9.72 1.86
N ARG A 314 11.87 8.63 1.09
CA ARG A 314 11.62 7.32 1.72
C ARG A 314 12.74 7.17 2.75
N ALA A 315 12.39 6.95 4.01
CA ALA A 315 13.35 6.39 4.93
C ALA A 315 13.81 5.09 4.25
N ALA A 316 15.02 5.13 3.71
CA ALA A 316 15.72 3.92 3.35
C ALA A 316 15.83 3.18 4.67
N LEU A 317 14.90 2.24 4.92
CA LEU A 317 14.92 1.45 6.15
C LEU A 317 16.27 0.71 6.27
N TRP A 318 16.98 0.52 5.15
CA TRP A 318 18.37 0.08 5.06
C TRP A 318 19.43 1.07 5.57
N ARG A 319 19.24 2.40 5.48
CA ARG A 319 20.25 3.41 5.89
C ARG A 319 20.30 3.67 7.39
N LEU A 320 19.23 3.39 8.13
CA LEU A 320 19.21 3.62 9.58
C LEU A 320 20.18 2.67 10.33
N ARG A 321 20.54 1.52 9.74
CA ARG A 321 21.56 0.61 10.28
C ARG A 321 22.97 0.81 9.73
N ALA A 322 23.15 1.32 8.50
CA ALA A 322 24.50 1.61 8.00
C ALA A 322 25.24 2.65 8.88
N LEU A 323 24.49 3.64 9.40
CA LEU A 323 25.03 4.60 10.37
C LEU A 323 25.19 4.00 11.78
N ALA A 324 24.31 3.08 12.22
CA ALA A 324 24.44 2.41 13.52
C ALA A 324 25.56 1.35 13.57
N ALA A 325 25.80 0.63 12.46
CA ALA A 325 26.89 -0.31 12.29
C ALA A 325 28.25 0.41 12.14
N ALA A 326 28.26 1.60 11.53
CA ALA A 326 29.45 2.46 11.47
C ALA A 326 29.76 3.14 12.82
N ALA A 327 28.75 3.40 13.65
CA ALA A 327 28.88 4.07 14.95
C ALA A 327 29.21 3.11 16.11
N GLY A 328 29.91 2.00 15.85
CA GLY A 328 30.22 0.93 16.80
C GLY A 328 30.50 1.39 18.23
N CYS A 329 29.47 1.37 19.07
CA CYS A 329 29.59 1.62 20.50
C CYS A 329 29.34 0.31 21.24
N ARG A 330 30.43 -0.46 21.40
CA ARG A 330 30.50 -1.55 22.37
C ARG A 330 30.47 -0.93 23.78
N ARG A 331 29.41 -1.19 24.53
CA ARG A 331 29.28 -1.25 26.00
C ARG A 331 27.79 -1.58 26.26
N ALA A 332 27.37 -2.63 26.96
CA ALA A 332 28.05 -3.54 27.85
C ALA A 332 27.20 -4.82 27.98
N ALA A 333 27.86 -5.99 27.98
CA ALA A 333 27.34 -7.20 28.61
C ALA A 333 28.53 -8.10 29.00
N GLY A 334 28.74 -8.21 30.32
CA GLY A 334 29.33 -9.38 30.99
C GLY A 334 30.82 -9.65 30.81
N LEU A 335 31.65 -9.15 31.74
CA LEU A 335 32.79 -9.93 32.22
C LEU A 335 32.39 -10.52 33.58
N LEU A 336 32.16 -11.83 33.58
CA LEU A 336 32.18 -12.65 34.78
C LEU A 336 33.62 -12.72 35.31
N ASP A 337 33.70 -12.81 36.64
CA ASP A 337 34.71 -13.58 37.37
C ASP A 337 36.14 -13.01 37.49
N ARG A 338 36.34 -12.19 38.52
CA ARG A 338 37.51 -12.33 39.43
C ARG A 338 37.10 -12.03 40.86
N GLY A 339 36.98 -13.12 41.63
CA GLY A 339 36.85 -13.08 43.08
C GLY A 339 38.07 -12.48 43.79
N ALA A 340 37.75 -11.91 44.96
CA ALA A 340 38.56 -11.83 46.18
C ALA A 340 40.07 -11.49 46.05
N CYS A 341 40.42 -10.25 46.38
CA CYS A 341 41.67 -9.97 47.08
C CYS A 341 41.48 -8.74 47.98
N GLY A 342 41.18 -8.99 49.26
CA GLY A 342 41.22 -7.98 50.32
C GLY A 342 42.66 -7.77 50.82
N PRO A 343 43.01 -6.59 51.35
CA PRO A 343 44.37 -6.33 51.79
C PRO A 343 44.61 -6.94 53.18
N ARG A 344 45.56 -7.89 53.29
CA ARG A 344 46.18 -8.24 54.58
C ARG A 344 47.50 -7.49 54.72
N ARG A 345 47.61 -6.75 55.82
CA ARG A 345 48.82 -6.09 56.33
C ARG A 345 49.88 -7.13 56.75
N PRO A 346 51.17 -6.77 56.75
CA PRO A 346 52.22 -7.60 57.34
C PRO A 346 52.39 -7.24 58.83
N HIS A 347 52.45 -8.25 59.71
CA HIS A 347 53.17 -8.15 60.99
C HIS A 347 53.48 -9.54 61.53
N ALA A 348 54.79 -9.72 61.81
CA ALA A 348 55.47 -10.72 62.64
C ALA A 348 55.34 -12.20 62.27
#